data_AF-A0A7C3K638-F1
#
_entry.id   AF-A0A7C3K638-F1
#
_cell.length_a   1.000
_cell.length_b   1.000
_cell.length_c   1.000
_cell.angle_alpha   90.00
_cell.angle_beta   90.00
_cell.angle_gamma   90.00
#
_symmetry.space_group_name_H-M   'P 1'
#
loop_
_entity.id
_entity.type
_entity.pdbx_description
1 polymer ?
#
loop_
_entity_poly.entity_id
_entity_poly.type
_entity_poly.pdbx_seq_one_letter_code
_entity_poly.pdbx_strand_id
1 'polypeptide(L)'
;MPKKSAKKDDIKEITIDDLKEKLVAQAKKDGKLDQRDIFALIPDVPENTEVLDSLYTELADQNINIVSATDPKTEEFSDEWVDEEEEEEIVL
;
A
#
# COMPACT_ATOMS: atom_id res chain seq x y z
N MET A 1 21.67 28.01 -38.67
CA MET A 1 22.45 26.92 -38.02
C MET A 1 21.94 26.74 -36.60
N PRO A 2 21.77 25.49 -36.15
CA PRO A 2 21.00 25.13 -34.98
C PRO A 2 21.85 25.21 -33.71
N LYS A 3 21.33 25.78 -32.62
CA LYS A 3 21.69 25.32 -31.27
C LYS A 3 20.43 25.24 -30.42
N LYS A 4 20.02 23.97 -30.29
CA LYS A 4 19.06 23.40 -29.36
C LYS A 4 19.45 23.79 -27.94
N SER A 5 18.70 24.69 -27.34
CA SER A 5 18.89 25.09 -25.94
C SER A 5 18.09 24.17 -25.04
N ALA A 6 18.83 23.29 -24.36
CA ALA A 6 18.57 22.72 -23.04
C ALA A 6 17.10 22.39 -22.68
N LYS A 7 16.75 21.12 -22.87
CA LYS A 7 15.73 20.46 -22.03
C LYS A 7 16.35 20.40 -20.63
N LYS A 8 16.04 21.40 -19.82
CA LYS A 8 16.49 21.56 -18.45
C LYS A 8 15.99 20.34 -17.70
N ASP A 9 16.92 19.53 -17.21
CA ASP A 9 16.66 18.39 -16.35
C ASP A 9 15.70 18.81 -15.24
N ASP A 10 14.46 18.33 -15.34
CA ASP A 10 13.49 18.31 -14.26
C ASP A 10 14.04 17.36 -13.19
N ILE A 11 15.04 17.82 -12.44
CA ILE A 11 15.36 17.24 -11.13
C ILE A 11 14.19 17.67 -10.25
N LYS A 12 13.06 17.00 -10.41
CA LYS A 12 12.00 17.02 -9.40
C LYS A 12 12.68 16.48 -8.15
N GLU A 13 12.86 17.32 -7.14
CA GLU A 13 13.06 16.84 -5.79
C GLU A 13 11.84 15.96 -5.50
N ILE A 14 12.00 14.66 -5.70
CA ILE A 14 10.93 13.70 -5.45
C ILE A 14 10.75 13.70 -3.95
N THR A 15 9.62 14.24 -3.49
CA THR A 15 9.28 14.25 -2.07
C THR A 15 8.80 12.86 -1.66
N ILE A 16 8.80 12.58 -0.36
CA ILE A 16 8.30 11.30 0.16
C ILE A 16 6.80 11.15 -0.15
N ASP A 17 6.04 12.24 -0.17
CA ASP A 17 4.65 12.25 -0.58
C ASP A 17 4.47 11.84 -2.06
N ASP A 18 5.34 12.32 -2.97
CA ASP A 18 5.32 11.88 -4.38
C ASP A 18 5.62 10.37 -4.51
N LEU A 19 6.47 9.82 -3.62
CA LEU A 19 6.78 8.38 -3.59
C LEU A 19 5.58 7.57 -3.10
N LYS A 20 4.86 8.08 -2.09
CA LYS A 20 3.61 7.49 -1.61
C LYS A 20 2.58 7.40 -2.73
N GLU A 21 2.33 8.49 -3.43
CA GLU A 21 1.36 8.51 -4.54
C GLU A 21 1.74 7.52 -5.66
N LYS A 22 3.03 7.38 -5.95
CA LYS A 22 3.52 6.37 -6.91
C LYS A 22 3.27 4.95 -6.43
N LEU A 23 3.53 4.66 -5.16
CA LEU A 23 3.26 3.35 -4.56
C LEU A 23 1.78 3.02 -4.63
N VAL A 24 0.90 3.96 -4.26
CA VAL A 24 -0.56 3.79 -4.36
C VAL A 24 -0.99 3.55 -5.80
N ALA A 25 -0.48 4.32 -6.77
CA ALA A 25 -0.82 4.14 -8.18
C ALA A 25 -0.37 2.77 -8.73
N GLN A 26 0.81 2.29 -8.32
CA GLN A 26 1.29 0.96 -8.67
C GLN A 26 0.43 -0.12 -8.03
N ALA A 27 0.14 0.02 -6.75
CA ALA A 27 -0.66 -0.89 -5.96
C ALA A 27 -2.10 -1.02 -6.47
N LYS A 28 -2.73 0.10 -6.90
CA LYS A 28 -4.04 0.11 -7.58
C LYS A 28 -4.05 -0.73 -8.85
N LYS A 29 -2.94 -0.74 -9.59
CA LYS A 29 -2.82 -1.47 -10.86
C LYS A 29 -2.62 -2.96 -10.64
N ASP A 30 -1.81 -3.32 -9.65
CA ASP A 30 -1.45 -4.71 -9.39
C ASP A 30 -2.41 -5.40 -8.40
N GLY A 31 -3.23 -4.62 -7.67
CA GLY A 31 -4.12 -5.08 -6.60
C GLY A 31 -3.36 -5.50 -5.33
N LYS A 32 -2.04 -5.36 -5.34
CA LYS A 32 -1.15 -5.73 -4.25
C LYS A 32 0.12 -4.88 -4.27
N LEU A 33 0.80 -4.78 -3.14
CA LEU A 33 2.07 -4.07 -3.02
C LEU A 33 3.04 -4.84 -2.14
N ASP A 34 4.28 -5.03 -2.61
CA ASP A 34 5.30 -5.69 -1.81
C ASP A 34 5.85 -4.73 -0.74
N GLN A 35 5.94 -5.18 0.51
CA GLN A 35 6.50 -4.38 1.61
C GLN A 35 7.95 -3.95 1.34
N ARG A 36 8.68 -4.76 0.56
CA ARG A 36 10.05 -4.44 0.12
C ARG A 36 10.09 -3.22 -0.80
N ASP A 37 9.08 -3.04 -1.65
CA ASP A 37 8.99 -1.91 -2.57
C ASP A 37 8.62 -0.62 -1.81
N ILE A 38 7.78 -0.75 -0.78
CA ILE A 38 7.49 0.35 0.15
C ILE A 38 8.79 0.85 0.77
N PHE A 39 9.57 -0.03 1.41
CA PHE A 39 10.80 0.36 2.10
C PHE A 39 11.97 0.73 1.16
N ALA A 40 11.93 0.30 -0.10
CA ALA A 40 12.88 0.75 -1.11
C ALA A 40 12.69 2.24 -1.48
N LEU A 41 11.46 2.75 -1.39
CA LEU A 41 11.11 4.13 -1.72
C LEU A 41 10.96 5.01 -0.46
N ILE A 42 10.32 4.48 0.58
CA ILE A 42 10.07 5.15 1.86
C ILE A 42 10.71 4.32 2.97
N PRO A 43 11.95 4.65 3.40
CA PRO A 43 12.62 3.93 4.47
C PRO A 43 11.80 3.92 5.76
N ASP A 44 11.81 2.79 6.47
CA ASP A 44 11.18 2.63 7.79
C ASP A 44 12.04 3.32 8.87
N VAL A 45 11.91 4.63 8.95
CA VAL A 45 12.57 5.49 9.94
C VAL A 45 11.52 6.36 10.63
N PRO A 46 11.76 6.80 11.88
CA PRO A 46 10.79 7.60 12.64
C PRO A 46 10.29 8.85 11.91
N GLU A 47 11.12 9.44 11.06
CA GLU A 47 10.77 10.62 10.26
C GLU A 47 9.70 10.33 9.18
N ASN A 48 9.54 9.06 8.79
CA ASN A 48 8.63 8.64 7.72
C ASN A 48 7.41 7.89 8.25
N THR A 49 7.31 7.64 9.56
CA THR A 49 6.24 6.84 10.16
C THR A 49 4.85 7.40 9.84
N GLU A 50 4.67 8.72 9.88
CA GLU A 50 3.38 9.36 9.54
C GLU A 50 3.00 9.11 8.06
N VAL A 51 3.98 9.15 7.15
CA VAL A 51 3.74 8.92 5.72
C VAL A 51 3.46 7.44 5.44
N LEU A 52 4.17 6.55 6.13
CA LEU A 52 3.94 5.11 6.05
C LEU A 52 2.55 4.76 6.59
N ASP A 53 2.14 5.28 7.74
CA ASP A 53 0.81 5.07 8.32
C ASP A 53 -0.32 5.54 7.38
N SER A 54 -0.13 6.72 6.77
CA SER A 54 -1.03 7.24 5.74
C SER A 54 -1.08 6.32 4.51
N LEU A 55 0.07 5.78 4.06
CA LEU A 55 0.13 4.84 2.94
C LEU A 55 -0.64 3.56 3.26
N TYR A 56 -0.40 2.95 4.43
CA TYR A 56 -1.07 1.72 4.87
C TYR A 56 -2.58 1.90 4.95
N THR A 57 -3.04 3.04 5.48
CA THR A 57 -4.47 3.39 5.52
C THR A 57 -5.06 3.51 4.13
N GLU A 58 -4.40 4.23 3.23
CA GLU A 58 -4.89 4.45 1.87
C GLU A 58 -4.91 3.16 1.02
N LEU A 59 -3.94 2.27 1.23
CA LEU A 59 -3.93 0.93 0.62
C LEU A 59 -5.09 0.09 1.14
N ALA A 60 -5.36 0.12 2.45
CA ALA A 60 -6.48 -0.61 3.06
C ALA A 60 -7.85 -0.10 2.57
N ASP A 61 -8.06 1.23 2.53
CA ASP A 61 -9.28 1.85 1.99
C ASP A 61 -9.57 1.42 0.55
N GLN A 62 -8.50 1.16 -0.21
CA GLN A 62 -8.57 0.71 -1.60
C GLN A 62 -8.58 -0.81 -1.76
N ASN A 63 -8.64 -1.55 -0.64
CA ASN A 63 -8.60 -3.01 -0.61
C ASN A 63 -7.35 -3.60 -1.29
N ILE A 64 -6.22 -2.90 -1.16
CA ILE A 64 -4.95 -3.34 -1.74
C ILE A 64 -4.17 -4.16 -0.70
N ASN A 65 -3.86 -5.40 -1.06
CA ASN A 65 -3.13 -6.30 -0.18
C ASN A 65 -1.63 -5.99 -0.16
N ILE A 66 -1.05 -6.00 1.04
CA ILE A 66 0.39 -5.81 1.21
C ILE A 66 1.03 -7.18 1.37
N VAL A 67 1.93 -7.52 0.46
CA VAL A 67 2.63 -8.79 0.45
C VAL A 67 3.94 -8.60 1.21
N SER A 68 4.02 -9.17 2.41
CA SER A 68 5.28 -9.29 3.13
C SER A 68 5.93 -10.62 2.77
N ALA A 69 7.27 -10.68 2.69
CA ALA A 69 7.97 -11.95 2.45
C ALA A 69 7.79 -12.95 3.60
N THR A 70 7.26 -12.48 4.73
CA THR A 70 6.95 -13.25 5.93
C THR A 70 5.50 -13.71 6.01
N ASP A 71 4.61 -13.25 5.13
CA ASP A 71 3.22 -13.70 5.12
C ASP A 71 3.14 -15.12 4.55
N PRO A 72 2.76 -16.14 5.36
CA PRO A 72 2.29 -17.38 4.77
C PRO A 72 1.09 -17.02 3.91
N LYS A 73 1.19 -17.31 2.61
CA LYS A 73 0.15 -17.11 1.58
C LYS A 73 -1.23 -16.94 2.19
N THR A 74 -1.81 -15.76 1.97
CA THR A 74 -3.18 -15.35 2.27
C THR A 74 -4.21 -16.20 1.48
N GLU A 75 -4.15 -17.52 1.58
CA GLU A 75 -5.12 -18.47 1.03
C GLU A 75 -6.22 -18.84 2.06
N GLU A 76 -6.24 -18.24 3.26
CA GLU A 76 -7.18 -18.62 4.36
C GLU A 76 -7.85 -17.43 5.07
N PHE A 77 -8.34 -16.43 4.32
CA PHE A 77 -9.39 -15.52 4.84
C PHE A 77 -10.71 -15.64 4.06
N SER A 78 -10.93 -16.79 3.41
CA SER A 78 -12.25 -17.13 2.89
C SER A 78 -13.04 -17.81 4.01
N ASP A 79 -14.06 -17.14 4.54
CA ASP A 79 -15.20 -17.78 5.21
C ASP A 79 -15.01 -18.41 6.61
N GLU A 80 -14.20 -17.83 7.50
CA GLU A 80 -14.30 -18.13 8.95
C GLU A 80 -14.80 -16.93 9.78
N TRP A 81 -15.47 -15.98 9.11
CA TRP A 81 -16.27 -14.92 9.73
C TRP A 81 -17.76 -15.00 9.32
N VAL A 82 -18.20 -16.18 8.90
CA VAL A 82 -19.62 -16.52 8.68
C VAL A 82 -19.93 -17.77 9.50
N ASP A 83 -19.98 -17.64 10.82
CA ASP A 83 -20.83 -18.50 11.64
C ASP A 83 -21.05 -17.89 13.04
N GLU A 84 -21.96 -16.93 13.10
CA GLU A 84 -22.90 -16.84 14.23
C GLU A 84 -24.32 -16.67 13.64
N GLU A 85 -24.73 -17.65 12.82
CA GLU A 85 -26.16 -17.89 12.59
C GLU A 85 -26.74 -18.61 13.82
N GLU A 86 -27.71 -17.95 14.46
CA GLU A 86 -28.95 -18.58 14.96
C GLU A 86 -28.87 -19.51 16.20
N GLU A 87 -28.92 -18.92 17.40
CA GLU A 87 -29.57 -19.58 18.57
C GLU A 87 -30.64 -18.66 19.18
N GLU A 88 -31.80 -18.56 18.50
CA GLU A 88 -33.07 -18.37 19.20
C GLU A 88 -33.53 -19.73 19.78
N GLU A 89 -33.38 -20.00 21.08
CA GLU A 89 -34.32 -20.90 21.76
C GLU A 89 -34.50 -20.58 23.27
N ILE A 90 -35.68 -20.03 23.57
CA ILE A 90 -36.43 -20.02 24.83
C ILE A 90 -35.98 -21.01 25.92
N VAL A 91 -35.65 -20.50 27.11
CA VAL A 91 -35.73 -21.30 28.35
C VAL A 91 -36.93 -20.82 29.15
N LEU A 92 -37.90 -21.73 29.28
CA LEU A 92 -39.19 -21.62 29.97
C LEU A 92 -39.04 -21.24 31.45
#